data_AF-A0A7X8EN04-F1
#
_entry.id   AF-A0A7X8EN04-F1
#
_cell.length_a   1.000
_cell.length_b   1.000
_cell.length_c   1.000
_cell.angle_alpha   90.00
_cell.angle_beta   90.00
_cell.angle_gamma   90.00
#
_symmetry.space_group_name_H-M   'P 1'
#
loop_
_entity.id
_entity.type
_entity.pdbx_description
1 polymer ?
#
loop_
_entity_poly.entity_id
_entity_poly.type
_entity_poly.pdbx_seq_one_letter_code
_entity_poly.pdbx_strand_id
1 'polypeptide(L)'
;MKQGDIIELETEKISSDGSCLARSPDGLVIFVPGALPGETVRAKISLRKKEYAVADLQEVLNPSNGRRAAPCPIYGRCGGCQLQHAGYGLQL
;
A
#
# COMPACT_ATOMS: atom_id res chain seq x y z
N MET A 1 17.07 5.88 -2.47
CA MET A 1 16.07 4.92 -2.99
C MET A 1 16.26 4.73 -4.48
N LYS A 2 16.43 3.49 -4.94
CA LYS A 2 16.49 3.12 -6.37
C LYS A 2 15.37 2.11 -6.67
N GLN A 3 15.12 1.87 -7.96
CA GLN A 3 14.23 0.78 -8.36
C GLN A 3 14.79 -0.55 -7.86
N GLY A 4 13.95 -1.36 -7.21
CA GLY A 4 14.34 -2.63 -6.61
C GLY A 4 14.70 -2.59 -5.12
N ASP A 5 14.89 -1.39 -4.53
CA ASP A 5 15.06 -1.25 -3.08
C ASP A 5 13.80 -1.70 -2.34
N ILE A 6 14.01 -2.41 -1.24
CA ILE A 6 12.96 -2.75 -0.29
C ILE A 6 13.08 -1.78 0.88
N ILE A 7 12.02 -1.04 1.15
CA ILE A 7 12.00 -0.03 2.21
C ILE A 7 10.77 -0.20 3.09
N GLU A 8 10.93 0.17 4.35
CA GLU A 8 9.85 0.22 5.32
C GLU A 8 9.26 1.63 5.33
N LEU A 9 7.95 1.69 5.19
CA LEU A 9 7.19 2.92 5.00
C LEU A 9 5.96 2.90 5.89
N GLU A 10 5.65 4.07 6.44
CA GLU A 10 4.38 4.31 7.10
C GLU A 10 3.42 4.97 6.10
N THR A 11 2.26 4.35 5.90
CA THR A 11 1.21 4.86 5.03
C THR A 11 0.31 5.80 5.83
N GLU A 12 0.02 6.97 5.27
CA GLU A 12 -0.76 8.00 5.99
C GLU A 12 -2.18 8.13 5.44
N LYS A 13 -2.33 8.15 4.11
CA LYS A 13 -3.61 8.48 3.45
C LYS A 13 -3.87 7.60 2.25
N ILE A 14 -5.14 7.42 1.90
CA ILE A 14 -5.56 6.84 0.62
C ILE A 14 -5.62 7.96 -0.42
N SER A 15 -5.08 7.70 -1.60
CA SER A 15 -5.23 8.55 -2.78
C SER A 15 -6.50 8.18 -3.56
N SER A 16 -6.98 9.08 -4.41
CA SER A 16 -8.21 8.88 -5.20
C SER A 16 -8.18 7.65 -6.13
N ASP A 17 -6.99 7.15 -6.45
CA ASP A 17 -6.76 5.94 -7.25
C ASP A 17 -6.94 4.63 -6.44
N GLY A 18 -7.17 4.72 -5.13
CA GLY A 18 -7.27 3.56 -4.23
C GLY A 18 -5.92 3.04 -3.73
N SER A 19 -4.81 3.66 -4.15
CA SER A 19 -3.48 3.40 -3.61
C SER A 19 -3.25 4.17 -2.32
N CYS A 20 -2.55 3.57 -1.35
CA CYS A 20 -2.11 4.29 -0.16
C CYS A 20 -0.86 5.10 -0.44
N LEU A 21 -0.75 6.23 0.24
CA LEU A 21 0.30 7.20 0.08
C LEU A 21 1.17 7.13 1.33
N ALA A 22 2.44 6.79 1.14
CA ALA A 22 3.47 6.83 2.14
C ALA A 22 4.43 7.98 1.85
N ARG A 23 4.93 8.62 2.90
CA ARG A 23 6.01 9.59 2.78
C ARG A 23 7.32 8.94 3.19
N SER A 24 8.30 9.08 2.31
CA SER A 24 9.65 8.70 2.63
C SER A 24 10.34 9.75 3.54
N PRO A 25 11.44 9.40 4.23
CA PRO A 25 12.21 10.34 5.05
C PRO A 25 12.71 11.57 4.26
N ASP A 26 12.95 11.41 2.96
CA ASP A 26 13.38 12.46 2.04
C ASP A 26 12.22 13.36 1.54
N GLY A 27 10.99 13.14 2.04
CA GLY A 27 9.80 13.88 1.62
C GLY A 27 9.19 13.43 0.28
N LEU A 28 9.76 12.41 -0.37
CA LEU A 28 9.21 11.84 -1.59
C LEU A 28 7.90 11.10 -1.30
N VAL A 29 6.89 11.34 -2.15
CA VAL A 29 5.61 10.64 -2.13
C VAL A 29 5.76 9.27 -2.78
N ILE A 30 5.34 8.22 -2.06
CA ILE A 30 5.39 6.84 -2.52
C ILE A 30 3.97 6.28 -2.52
N PHE A 31 3.54 5.78 -3.67
CA PHE A 31 2.27 5.09 -3.79
C PHE A 31 2.45 3.59 -3.57
N VAL A 32 1.69 3.04 -2.63
CA VAL A 32 1.69 1.64 -2.24
C VAL A 32 0.26 1.09 -2.41
N PRO A 33 -0.06 0.51 -3.57
CA PRO A 33 -1.37 -0.12 -3.78
C PRO A 33 -1.57 -1.31 -2.83
N GLY A 34 -2.77 -1.44 -2.26
CA GLY A 34 -3.13 -2.52 -1.33
C GLY A 34 -2.66 -2.34 0.12
N ALA A 35 -2.00 -1.23 0.44
CA ALA A 35 -1.81 -0.79 1.81
C ALA A 35 -3.00 0.08 2.27
N LEU A 36 -3.23 0.13 3.57
CA LEU A 36 -4.23 0.97 4.22
C LEU A 36 -3.55 2.09 5.00
N PRO A 37 -4.25 3.19 5.32
CA PRO A 37 -3.67 4.28 6.09
C PRO A 37 -3.44 3.86 7.54
N GLY A 38 -2.34 4.31 8.13
CA GLY A 38 -1.87 3.92 9.46
C GLY A 38 -1.19 2.55 9.51
N GLU A 39 -0.71 2.03 8.38
CA GLU A 39 0.02 0.76 8.33
C GLU A 39 1.52 0.99 8.22
N THR A 40 2.29 0.14 8.88
CA THR A 40 3.72 0.02 8.60
C THR A 40 3.90 -1.13 7.64
N VAL A 41 4.39 -0.83 6.45
CA VAL A 41 4.53 -1.80 5.37
C VAL A 41 5.95 -1.84 4.84
N ARG A 42 6.39 -3.04 4.48
CA ARG A 42 7.60 -3.25 3.70
C ARG A 42 7.19 -3.29 2.23
N ALA A 43 7.67 -2.32 1.46
CA ALA A 43 7.33 -2.17 0.05
C ALA A 43 8.60 -2.12 -0.80
N LYS A 44 8.55 -2.72 -1.98
CA LYS A 44 9.66 -2.74 -2.94
C LYS A 44 9.42 -1.66 -4.00
N ILE A 45 10.35 -0.72 -4.15
CA ILE A 45 10.25 0.34 -5.16
C ILE A 45 10.21 -0.30 -6.55
N SER A 46 9.04 -0.24 -7.18
CA SER A 46 8.80 -0.78 -8.52
C SER A 46 9.10 0.26 -9.59
N LEU A 47 8.81 1.53 -9.29
CA LEU A 47 9.04 2.66 -10.18
C LEU A 47 9.51 3.87 -9.35
N ARG A 48 10.55 4.56 -9.82
CA ARG A 48 10.99 5.84 -9.25
C ARG A 48 10.93 6.93 -10.30
N LYS A 49 10.12 7.96 -10.08
CA LYS A 49 10.13 9.22 -10.84
C LYS A 49 10.75 10.35 -10.02
N LYS A 50 10.88 11.54 -10.62
CA LYS A 50 11.42 12.74 -9.96
C LYS A 50 10.53 13.24 -8.81
N GLU A 51 9.20 13.19 -9.00
CA GLU A 51 8.23 13.77 -8.07
C GLU A 51 7.56 12.73 -7.17
N TYR A 52 7.55 11.46 -7.56
CA TYR A 52 6.95 10.37 -6.80
C TYR A 52 7.60 9.03 -7.12
N ALA A 53 7.34 8.03 -6.29
CA ALA A 53 7.67 6.64 -6.57
C ALA A 53 6.44 5.75 -6.37
N VAL A 54 6.49 4.55 -6.94
CA VAL A 54 5.49 3.49 -6.75
C VAL A 54 6.22 2.29 -6.19
N ALA A 55 5.65 1.70 -5.14
CA ALA A 55 6.23 0.55 -4.48
C ALA A 55 5.20 -0.58 -4.37
N ASP A 56 5.61 -1.79 -4.73
CA ASP A 56 4.81 -2.98 -4.56
C ASP A 56 4.85 -3.43 -3.10
N LEU A 57 3.67 -3.55 -2.49
CA LEU A 57 3.51 -4.06 -1.13
C LEU A 57 4.08 -5.49 -1.05
N GLN A 58 5.12 -5.68 -0.24
CA GLN A 58 5.70 -7.02 -0.01
C GLN A 58 5.12 -7.64 1.26
N GLU A 59 5.10 -6.88 2.35
CA GLU A 59 4.70 -7.36 3.66
C GLU A 59 4.10 -6.21 4.48
N VAL A 60 3.13 -6.53 5.34
CA VAL A 60 2.59 -5.58 6.31
C VAL A 60 3.10 -5.94 7.68
N LEU A 61 3.98 -5.09 8.19
CA LEU A 61 4.65 -5.27 9.47
C LEU A 61 3.71 -4.91 10.62
N ASN A 62 2.98 -3.80 10.46
CA ASN A 62 2.00 -3.36 11.43
C ASN A 62 0.67 -3.07 10.71
N PRO A 63 -0.29 -4.01 10.75
CA PRO A 63 -1.58 -3.82 10.11
C PRO A 63 -2.41 -2.79 10.88
N SER A 64 -3.20 -1.99 10.16
CA SER A 64 -4.09 -1.04 10.82
C SER A 64 -5.31 -1.78 11.36
N ASN A 65 -5.95 -1.21 12.38
CA ASN A 65 -7.16 -1.79 12.99
C ASN A 65 -8.33 -1.98 12.00
N GLY A 66 -8.26 -1.36 10.82
CA GLY A 66 -9.23 -1.50 9.73
C GLY A 66 -8.91 -2.60 8.71
N ARG A 67 -7.70 -3.19 8.75
CA ARG A 67 -7.32 -4.29 7.85
C ARG A 67 -8.04 -5.57 8.26
N ARG A 68 -8.89 -6.07 7.36
CA ARG A 68 -9.48 -7.41 7.50
C ARG A 68 -8.75 -8.35 6.54
N ALA A 69 -8.45 -9.57 6.99
CA ALA A 69 -7.94 -10.59 6.08
C ALA A 69 -8.97 -10.81 4.96
N ALA A 70 -8.55 -10.65 3.71
CA ALA A 70 -9.42 -10.90 2.58
C ALA A 70 -9.86 -12.38 2.64
N PRO A 71 -11.16 -12.70 2.65
CA PRO A 71 -11.65 -14.08 2.76
C PRO A 71 -11.33 -14.92 1.53
N CYS A 72 -10.87 -14.29 0.43
CA CYS A 72 -10.54 -14.97 -0.80
C CYS A 72 -9.06 -15.38 -0.86
N PRO A 73 -8.76 -16.68 -1.02
CA PRO A 73 -7.38 -17.20 -1.06
C PRO A 73 -6.60 -16.81 -2.34
N ILE A 74 -7.26 -16.23 -3.35
CA ILE A 74 -6.63 -15.74 -4.59
C ILE A 74 -6.71 -14.21 -4.75
N TYR A 75 -7.06 -13.52 -3.66
CA TYR A 75 -7.10 -12.07 -3.60
C TYR A 75 -5.73 -11.47 -3.99
N GLY A 76 -5.72 -10.50 -4.92
CA GLY A 76 -4.49 -9.96 -5.52
C GLY A 76 -3.98 -10.67 -6.78
N ARG A 77 -4.49 -11.87 -7.13
CA ARG A 77 -4.15 -12.58 -8.40
C ARG A 77 -5.26 -12.55 -9.44
N CYS A 78 -6.53 -12.49 -9.02
CA CYS A 78 -7.68 -12.64 -9.90
C CYS A 78 -8.13 -11.33 -10.61
N GLY A 79 -7.81 -10.16 -10.05
CA GLY A 79 -8.29 -8.87 -10.58
C GLY A 79 -9.79 -8.62 -10.45
N GLY A 80 -10.59 -9.60 -10.01
CA GLY A 80 -12.06 -9.48 -9.91
C GLY A 80 -12.58 -8.74 -8.68
N CYS A 81 -11.76 -8.50 -7.66
CA CYS A 81 -12.16 -7.74 -6.47
C CYS A 81 -11.01 -6.85 -5.99
N GLN A 82 -11.23 -5.54 -5.94
CA GLN A 82 -10.20 -4.53 -5.60
C GLN A 82 -10.12 -4.21 -4.09
N LEU A 83 -11.15 -4.56 -3.30
CA LEU A 83 -11.37 -4.02 -1.94
C LEU A 83 -11.56 -5.05 -0.82
N GLN A 84 -11.38 -6.36 -1.04
CA GLN A 84 -11.70 -7.36 0.02
C GLN A 84 -10.76 -7.31 1.25
N HIS A 85 -9.66 -6.56 1.18
CA HIS A 85 -8.77 -6.28 2.31
C HIS A 85 -9.27 -5.14 3.20
N ALA A 86 -10.25 -4.37 2.75
CA ALA A 86 -10.92 -3.34 3.52
C ALA A 86 -12.16 -3.91 4.20
N GLY A 87 -12.33 -3.67 5.50
CA GLY A 87 -13.59 -3.96 6.18
C GLY A 87 -14.75 -3.15 5.59
N TYR A 88 -15.97 -3.68 5.67
CA TYR A 88 -17.20 -3.10 5.08
C TYR A 88 -17.44 -1.62 5.40
N GLY A 89 -16.94 -1.11 6.54
CA GLY A 89 -17.07 0.29 6.93
C GLY A 89 -16.22 1.29 6.13
N LEU A 90 -15.24 0.81 5.36
CA LEU A 90 -14.42 1.62 4.43
C LEU A 90 -14.95 1.56 2.99
N GLN A 91 -16.10 0.88 2.77
CA GLN A 91 -16.70 0.66 1.45
C GLN A 91 -17.95 1.55 1.19
N LEU A 92 -18.22 2.52 2.08
CA LEU A 92 -19.36 3.45 2.06
C LEU A 92 -18.90 4.89 1.79
#